data_AF-V7ETQ3-F1
#
_entry.id   AF-V7ETQ3-F1
#
_cell.length_a   1.000
_cell.length_b   1.000
_cell.length_c   1.000
_cell.angle_alpha   90.00
_cell.angle_beta   90.00
_cell.angle_gamma   90.00
#
_symmetry.space_group_name_H-M   'P 1'
#
loop_
_entity.id
_entity.type
_entity.pdbx_description
1 polymer ?
#
loop_
_entity_poly.entity_id
_entity_poly.type
_entity_poly.pdbx_seq_one_letter_code
_entity_poly.pdbx_strand_id
1 'polypeptide(L)' 'MVNESVTTYVVSVFEAPNWRTVLTTNDKAKALAWAREIGENVQVEEITPEPKGASAE' A
#
# COMPACT_ATOMS: atom_id res chain seq x y z
N MET A 1 11.42 14.60 -16.78
CA MET A 1 11.32 14.19 -15.37
C MET A 1 10.77 12.78 -15.38
N VAL A 2 11.64 11.78 -15.18
CA VAL A 2 11.17 10.41 -14.94
C VAL A 2 10.36 10.51 -13.65
N ASN A 3 9.04 10.34 -13.72
CA ASN A 3 8.26 10.10 -12.51
C ASN A 3 8.67 8.72 -12.07
N GLU A 4 9.72 8.63 -11.25
CA GLU A 4 10.09 7.41 -10.57
C GLU A 4 8.83 6.94 -9.85
N SER A 5 8.35 5.75 -10.20
CA SER A 5 7.14 5.19 -9.62
C SER A 5 7.38 4.98 -8.14
N VAL A 6 6.96 5.93 -7.30
CA VAL A 6 7.13 5.81 -5.86
C VAL A 6 6.15 4.75 -5.37
N THR A 7 6.69 3.56 -5.09
CA THR A 7 5.95 2.48 -4.49
C THR A 7 5.35 2.93 -3.15
N THR A 8 4.04 2.81 -3.03
CA THR A 8 3.28 3.19 -1.84
C THR A 8 2.67 1.95 -1.24
N TYR A 9 3.00 1.70 0.03
CA TYR A 9 2.42 0.65 0.85
C TYR A 9 1.20 1.19 1.57
N VAL A 10 0.07 0.53 1.36
CA VAL A 10 -1.21 0.86 1.98
C VAL A 10 -1.51 -0.19 3.04
N VAL A 11 -1.71 0.25 4.27
CA VAL A 11 -2.12 -0.64 5.37
C VAL A 11 -3.62 -0.49 5.57
N SER A 12 -4.34 -1.59 5.39
CA SER A 12 -5.80 -1.65 5.48
C SER A 12 -6.20 -2.65 6.55
N VAL A 13 -7.20 -2.30 7.35
CA VAL A 13 -7.77 -3.18 8.38
C VAL A 13 -9.13 -3.71 7.94
N PHE A 14 -9.45 -4.93 8.33
CA PHE A 14 -10.75 -5.53 8.09
C PHE A 14 -11.72 -5.16 9.21
N GLU A 15 -12.59 -4.19 8.93
CA GLU A 15 -13.73 -3.83 9.78
C GLU A 15 -14.98 -4.40 9.10
N ALA A 16 -15.32 -5.66 9.42
CA ALA A 16 -16.34 -6.43 8.73
C ALA A 16 -17.63 -5.61 8.48
N PRO A 17 -18.14 -5.56 7.23
CA PRO A 17 -17.75 -6.39 6.08
C PRO A 17 -16.68 -5.77 5.17
N ASN A 18 -16.06 -4.65 5.53
CA ASN A 18 -15.24 -3.86 4.61
C ASN A 18 -13.78 -3.73 5.05
N TRP A 19 -12.90 -3.59 4.06
CA TRP A 19 -11.53 -3.15 4.29
C TRP A 19 -11.48 -1.63 4.37
N ARG A 20 -10.75 -1.12 5.34
CA ARG A 20 -10.53 0.32 5.51
C ARG A 20 -9.05 0.62 5.57
N THR A 21 -8.60 1.49 4.67
CA THR A 21 -7.25 2.04 4.72
C THR A 21 -7.09 2.93 5.93
N VAL A 22 -6.06 2.65 6.74
CA VAL A 22 -5.74 3.42 7.95
C VAL A 22 -4.43 4.17 7.83
N LEU A 23 -3.45 3.62 7.09
CA LEU A 23 -2.11 4.20 6.97
C LEU A 23 -1.57 4.01 5.54
N THR A 24 -0.74 4.93 5.10
CA THR A 24 0.02 4.84 3.85
C THR A 24 1.47 5.24 4.11
N THR A 25 2.42 4.58 3.44
CA THR A 25 3.85 4.90 3.54
C THR A 25 4.62 4.41 2.32
N ASN A 26 5.75 5.04 2.01
CA ASN A 26 6.68 4.51 0.99
C ASN A 26 7.75 3.59 1.60
N ASP A 27 7.69 3.33 2.91
CA ASP A 27 8.63 2.45 3.60
C ASP A 27 7.98 1.09 3.92
N LYS A 28 8.47 0.04 3.25
CA LYS A 28 7.96 -1.32 3.42
C LYS A 28 8.10 -1.84 4.84
N ALA A 29 9.25 -1.58 5.48
CA ALA A 29 9.52 -2.07 6.83
C ALA A 29 8.57 -1.45 7.84
N LYS A 30 8.26 -0.16 7.68
CA LYS A 30 7.29 0.58 8.48
C LYS A 30 5.86 0.06 8.28
N ALA A 31 5.46 -0.20 7.04
CA ALA A 31 4.14 -0.77 6.74
C ALA A 31 3.95 -2.15 7.40
N LEU A 32 4.98 -3.01 7.32
CA LEU A 32 4.96 -4.32 7.96
C LEU A 32 5.02 -4.23 9.49
N ALA A 33 5.74 -3.26 10.06
CA ALA A 33 5.75 -3.03 11.49
C ALA A 33 4.35 -2.65 12.00
N TRP A 34 3.68 -1.70 11.34
CA TRP A 34 2.31 -1.32 11.67
C TRP A 34 1.33 -2.48 11.53
N ALA A 35 1.43 -3.28 10.47
CA ALA A 35 0.62 -4.49 10.32
C ALA A 35 0.80 -5.44 11.51
N ARG A 36 2.04 -5.67 11.95
CA ARG A 36 2.32 -6.51 13.13
C ARG A 36 1.76 -5.92 14.42
N GLU A 37 1.76 -4.60 14.57
CA GLU A 37 1.17 -3.91 15.73
C GLU A 37 -0.36 -3.98 15.75
N ILE A 38 -1.01 -3.96 14.58
CA ILE A 38 -2.47 -4.00 14.44
C ILE A 38 -3.02 -5.42 14.68
N GLY A 39 -2.32 -6.46 14.20
CA GLY A 39 -2.70 -7.86 14.41
C GLY A 39 -3.28 -8.53 13.17
N GLU A 40 -4.09 -9.58 13.34
CA GLU A 40 -4.45 -10.51 12.24
C GLU A 40 -5.42 -9.94 11.18
N ASN A 41 -6.21 -8.92 11.51
CA ASN A 41 -7.20 -8.33 10.60
C ASN A 41 -6.62 -7.14 9.82
N VAL A 42 -5.40 -7.27 9.32
CA VAL A 42 -4.71 -6.21 8.56
C VAL A 42 -4.03 -6.79 7.32
N GLN A 43 -4.00 -6.00 6.26
CA GLN A 43 -3.25 -6.30 5.05
C GLN A 43 -2.38 -5.12 4.65
N VAL A 44 -1.27 -5.42 3.97
CA VAL A 44 -0.39 -4.42 3.35
C VAL A 44 -0.43 -4.61 1.85
N GLU A 45 -0.88 -3.61 1.12
CA GLU A 45 -0.94 -3.58 -0.34
C GLU A 45 0.19 -2.73 -0.89
N GLU A 46 0.90 -3.22 -1.91
CA GLU A 46 1.96 -2.49 -2.60
C GLU A 46 1.39 -1.87 -3.89
N ILE A 47 1.32 -0.55 -3.95
CA ILE A 47 0.84 0.21 -5.10
C ILE A 47 2.02 0.89 -5.75
N THR A 48 2.45 0.38 -6.89
CA THR A 48 3.43 1.04 -7.75
C THR A 48 2.68 1.69 -8.91
N PRO A 49 2.64 3.03 -9.01
CA PRO A 49 1.95 3.68 -10.12
C PRO A 49 2.68 3.30 -11.41
N GLU A 50 1.93 2.73 -12.36
CA GLU A 50 2.48 2.49 -13.69
C GLU A 50 2.98 3.82 -14.28
N PRO A 51 4.18 3.85 -14.87
CA PRO A 51 4.61 5.02 -15.60
C PRO A 51 3.59 5.29 -16.69
N LYS A 52 3.02 6.50 -16.68
CA LYS A 52 2.06 6.99 -17.70
C LYS A 52 2.75 6.93 -19.07
N GLY A 53 2.63 5.80 -19.75
CA GLY A 53 3.36 5.47 -20.98
C GLY A 53 3.36 3.98 -21.35
N ALA A 54 2.99 3.05 -20.46
CA ALA A 54 2.99 1.60 -20.75
C ALA A 54 1.64 1.00 -21.19
N SER A 55 0.55 1.77 -21.23
CA SER A 55 -0.72 1.36 -21.85
C SER A 55 -0.91 2.08 -23.18
N ALA A 56 -0.22 1.62 -24.21
CA ALA A 56 -0.59 1.78 -25.60
C ALA A 56 0.22 0.79 -26.44
N GLU A 57 -0.32 -0.41 -26.64
CA GLU A 57 -0.37 -1.08 -27.94
C GLU A 57 -1.39 -2.23 -27.92
#